data_AF-A0A976Q5K6-F1
#
_entry.id   AF-A0A976Q5K6-F1
#
_cell.length_a   1.000
_cell.length_b   1.000
_cell.length_c   1.000
_cell.angle_alpha   90.00
_cell.angle_beta   90.00
_cell.angle_gamma   90.00
#
_symmetry.space_group_name_H-M   'P 1'
#
loop_
_entity.id
_entity.type
_entity.pdbx_description
1 polymer ?
#
loop_
_entity_poly.entity_id
_entity_poly.type
_entity_poly.pdbx_seq_one_letter_code
_entity_poly.pdbx_strand_id
1 'polypeptide(L)'
;MIKLFNTLSGEKETFKPLKSKTAQIYACGPTVYNYAHLGNLRTYVFEDVLRRALEINGYKIKQITNITDVEDKIIKKAQQEKKEISQITRPYEKIFFEDLKKLNIEKAERYPRATEHIKEMISLISVLVKKGFAYQGEDKSIYFKISKFKNYGKLSGLKKRQIPACRQAGKS
;
A
#
# COMPACT_ATOMS: atom_id res chain seq x y z
N MET A 1 18.48 10.50 -19.36
CA MET A 1 18.61 10.01 -17.96
C MET A 1 17.38 10.45 -17.19
N ILE A 2 16.56 9.52 -16.68
CA ILE A 2 15.31 9.85 -15.99
C ILE A 2 15.61 10.46 -14.61
N LYS A 3 14.93 11.55 -14.27
CA LYS A 3 14.90 12.11 -12.92
C LYS A 3 13.47 12.05 -12.36
N LEU A 4 13.33 11.58 -11.14
CA LEU A 4 12.05 11.47 -10.43
C LEU A 4 12.08 12.33 -9.17
N PHE A 5 10.95 12.91 -8.81
CA PHE A 5 10.82 13.59 -7.52
C PHE A 5 10.78 12.54 -6.40
N ASN A 6 11.75 12.61 -5.49
CA ASN A 6 11.83 11.71 -4.34
C ASN A 6 11.22 12.40 -3.11
N THR A 7 10.05 11.95 -2.67
CA THR A 7 9.36 12.50 -1.48
C THR A 7 10.23 12.45 -0.22
N LEU A 8 11.17 11.51 -0.12
CA LEU A 8 12.05 11.37 1.06
C LEU A 8 13.07 12.50 1.18
N SER A 9 13.59 13.01 0.06
CA SER A 9 14.54 14.13 0.02
C SER A 9 13.86 15.46 -0.28
N GLY A 10 12.71 15.44 -0.97
CA GLY A 10 12.02 16.63 -1.46
C GLY A 10 12.63 17.20 -2.75
N GLU A 11 13.46 16.41 -3.46
CA GLU A 11 14.21 16.86 -4.63
C GLU A 11 14.02 15.93 -5.84
N LYS A 12 14.36 16.42 -7.03
CA LYS A 12 14.43 15.60 -8.24
C LYS A 12 15.77 14.87 -8.30
N GLU A 13 15.73 13.55 -8.14
CA GLU A 13 16.92 12.69 -8.13
C GLU A 13 16.99 11.85 -9.41
N THR A 14 18.20 11.53 -9.84
CA THR A 14 18.41 10.57 -10.93
C THR A 14 17.90 9.19 -10.51
N PHE A 15 16.96 8.64 -11.28
CA PHE A 15 16.47 7.28 -11.05
C PHE A 15 17.59 6.27 -11.37
N LYS A 16 17.91 5.42 -10.39
CA LYS A 16 18.86 4.32 -10.51
C LYS A 16 18.21 3.03 -10.02
N PRO A 17 18.04 2.00 -10.86
CA PRO A 17 17.47 0.72 -10.44
C PRO A 17 18.40 0.00 -9.45
N LEU A 18 17.80 -0.78 -8.54
CA LEU A 18 18.56 -1.55 -7.53
C LEU A 18 19.32 -2.74 -8.13
N LYS A 19 18.83 -3.32 -9.24
CA LYS A 19 19.42 -4.50 -9.88
C LYS A 19 19.29 -4.39 -11.40
N SER A 20 20.42 -4.34 -12.09
CA SER A 20 20.48 -4.29 -13.57
C SER A 20 19.59 -3.18 -14.14
N LYS A 21 19.11 -3.29 -15.38
CA LYS A 21 18.13 -2.36 -15.97
C LYS A 21 16.67 -2.71 -15.62
N THR A 22 16.40 -3.17 -14.40
CA THR A 22 15.04 -3.53 -13.98
C THR A 22 14.49 -2.54 -12.95
N ALA A 23 13.44 -1.80 -13.32
CA ALA A 23 12.70 -0.96 -12.39
C ALA A 23 11.70 -1.82 -11.60
N GLN A 24 11.91 -1.92 -10.29
CA GLN A 24 10.99 -2.59 -9.38
C GLN A 24 10.05 -1.56 -8.76
N ILE A 25 8.75 -1.72 -8.96
CA ILE A 25 7.72 -0.76 -8.58
C ILE A 25 6.72 -1.47 -7.67
N TYR A 26 6.43 -0.88 -6.52
CA TYR A 26 5.27 -1.26 -5.71
C TYR A 26 4.30 -0.09 -5.68
N ALA A 27 3.05 -0.36 -6.00
CA ALA A 27 1.96 0.60 -5.97
C ALA A 27 0.85 0.12 -5.04
N CYS A 28 0.26 1.05 -4.29
CA CYS A 28 -0.90 0.73 -3.46
C CYS A 28 -2.13 0.58 -4.37
N GLY A 29 -2.76 -0.59 -4.36
CA GLY A 29 -3.99 -0.81 -5.13
C GLY A 29 -5.27 -0.55 -4.34
N PRO A 30 -6.43 -0.94 -4.89
CA PRO A 30 -7.73 -0.53 -4.38
C PRO A 30 -8.16 -1.34 -3.15
N THR A 31 -8.96 -0.72 -2.28
CA THR A 31 -9.87 -1.45 -1.39
C THR A 31 -11.14 -1.82 -2.15
N VAL A 32 -11.35 -3.11 -2.39
CA VAL A 32 -12.39 -3.63 -3.30
C VAL A 32 -13.73 -3.86 -2.61
N TYR A 33 -14.32 -2.81 -2.04
CA TYR A 33 -15.64 -2.87 -1.40
C TYR A 33 -16.71 -2.01 -2.08
N ASN A 34 -16.28 -1.16 -3.02
CA ASN A 34 -17.12 -0.27 -3.81
C ASN A 34 -16.44 0.04 -5.16
N TYR A 35 -17.15 0.71 -6.07
CA TYR A 35 -16.62 1.22 -7.33
C TYR A 35 -15.45 2.19 -7.10
N ALA A 36 -14.42 2.08 -7.94
CA ALA A 36 -13.34 3.06 -7.98
C ALA A 36 -13.88 4.39 -8.51
N HIS A 37 -13.62 5.48 -7.81
CA HIS A 37 -13.97 6.81 -8.30
C HIS A 37 -12.82 7.42 -9.12
N LEU A 38 -13.09 8.49 -9.85
CA LEU A 38 -12.10 9.14 -10.73
C LEU A 38 -10.79 9.51 -10.00
N GLY A 39 -10.89 9.96 -8.74
CA GLY A 39 -9.71 10.20 -7.89
C GLY A 39 -8.82 8.97 -7.68
N ASN A 40 -9.39 7.76 -7.53
CA ASN A 40 -8.59 6.53 -7.49
C ASN A 40 -7.94 6.27 -8.86
N LEU A 41 -8.74 6.35 -9.93
CA LEU A 41 -8.30 6.05 -11.30
C LEU A 41 -7.16 6.96 -11.78
N ARG A 42 -7.16 8.24 -11.38
CA ARG A 42 -6.05 9.16 -11.64
C ARG A 42 -4.69 8.60 -11.18
N THR A 43 -4.66 7.92 -10.04
CA THR A 43 -3.43 7.35 -9.49
C THR A 43 -2.89 6.25 -10.41
N TYR A 44 -3.77 5.35 -10.87
CA TYR A 44 -3.37 4.26 -11.77
C TYR A 44 -2.97 4.76 -13.16
N VAL A 45 -3.59 5.83 -13.67
CA VAL A 45 -3.13 6.50 -14.90
C VAL A 45 -1.72 7.07 -14.72
N PHE A 46 -1.45 7.72 -13.59
CA PHE A 46 -0.10 8.23 -13.30
C PHE A 46 0.94 7.10 -13.22
N GLU A 47 0.60 5.99 -12.56
CA GLU A 47 1.45 4.80 -12.49
C GLU A 47 1.74 4.21 -13.87
N ASP A 48 0.73 4.14 -14.74
CA ASP A 48 0.87 3.69 -16.13
C ASP A 48 1.81 4.60 -16.94
N VAL A 49 1.65 5.92 -16.82
CA VAL A 49 2.54 6.88 -17.46
C VAL A 49 3.99 6.72 -16.97
N LEU A 50 4.19 6.54 -15.66
CA LEU A 50 5.51 6.29 -15.08
C LEU A 50 6.12 4.98 -15.63
N ARG A 51 5.34 3.91 -15.65
CA ARG A 51 5.72 2.60 -16.20
C ARG A 51 6.20 2.74 -17.65
N ARG A 52 5.35 3.30 -18.52
CA ARG A 52 5.63 3.48 -19.94
C ARG A 52 6.86 4.38 -20.16
N ALA A 53 7.00 5.45 -19.38
CA ALA A 53 8.17 6.33 -19.46
C ALA A 53 9.47 5.57 -19.14
N LEU A 54 9.46 4.69 -18.14
CA LEU A 54 10.61 3.85 -17.80
C LEU A 54 10.89 2.82 -18.92
N GLU A 55 9.87 2.18 -19.48
CA GLU A 55 10.02 1.22 -20.59
C GLU A 55 10.62 1.85 -21.84
N ILE A 56 10.11 3.01 -22.26
CA ILE A 56 10.64 3.77 -23.40
C ILE A 56 12.11 4.15 -23.18
N ASN A 57 12.55 4.32 -21.93
CA ASN A 57 13.93 4.59 -21.57
C ASN A 57 14.78 3.31 -21.39
N GLY A 58 14.29 2.16 -21.81
CA GLY A 58 15.01 0.88 -21.86
C GLY A 58 15.10 0.14 -20.53
N TYR A 59 14.23 0.45 -19.57
CA TYR A 59 14.08 -0.32 -18.34
C TYR A 59 13.09 -1.47 -18.53
N LYS A 60 13.41 -2.64 -17.98
CA LYS A 60 12.43 -3.71 -17.78
C LYS A 60 11.61 -3.38 -16.54
N ILE A 61 10.29 -3.59 -16.58
CA ILE A 61 9.43 -3.33 -15.42
C ILE A 61 9.16 -4.61 -14.65
N LYS A 62 9.10 -4.46 -13.33
CA LYS A 62 8.50 -5.43 -12.41
C LYS A 62 7.68 -4.67 -11.39
N GLN A 63 6.40 -4.55 -11.65
CA GLN A 63 5.39 -3.87 -10.86
C GLN A 63 4.55 -4.87 -10.06
N ILE A 64 4.27 -4.51 -8.81
CA ILE A 64 3.33 -5.20 -7.94
C ILE A 64 2.32 -4.18 -7.42
N THR A 65 1.04 -4.50 -7.55
CA THR A 65 -0.05 -3.66 -7.04
C THR A 65 -0.95 -4.53 -6.16
N ASN A 66 -1.03 -4.27 -4.85
CA ASN A 66 -1.85 -5.11 -3.97
C ASN A 66 -3.36 -4.92 -4.21
N ILE A 67 -4.17 -5.89 -3.79
CA ILE A 67 -5.64 -5.72 -3.68
C ILE A 67 -5.98 -5.80 -2.18
N THR A 68 -6.61 -4.75 -1.65
CA THR A 68 -7.07 -4.75 -0.26
C THR A 68 -8.49 -5.33 -0.22
N ASP A 69 -8.58 -6.63 0.03
CA ASP A 69 -9.83 -7.41 0.09
C ASP A 69 -10.26 -7.77 1.52
N VAL A 70 -9.60 -7.21 2.53
CA VAL A 70 -10.00 -7.28 3.94
C VAL A 70 -9.77 -5.92 4.61
N GLU A 71 -10.85 -5.32 5.12
CA GLU A 71 -10.89 -4.04 5.83
C GLU A 71 -12.18 -4.00 6.65
N ASP A 72 -12.24 -3.19 7.72
CA ASP A 72 -13.41 -3.05 8.60
C ASP A 72 -14.73 -2.84 7.85
N LYS A 73 -14.73 -2.05 6.77
CA LYS A 73 -15.92 -1.82 5.93
C LYS A 73 -16.37 -3.09 5.20
N ILE A 74 -15.42 -3.87 4.69
CA ILE A 74 -15.69 -5.14 4.02
C ILE A 74 -16.26 -6.14 5.02
N ILE A 75 -15.65 -6.24 6.20
CA ILE A 75 -16.07 -7.16 7.26
C ILE A 75 -17.50 -6.82 7.72
N LYS A 76 -17.78 -5.53 7.99
CA LYS A 76 -19.12 -5.08 8.37
C LYS A 76 -20.17 -5.41 7.30
N LYS A 77 -19.87 -5.15 6.03
CA LYS A 77 -20.78 -5.43 4.92
C LYS A 77 -21.02 -6.94 4.74
N ALA A 78 -19.97 -7.75 4.82
CA ALA A 78 -20.06 -9.21 4.76
C ALA A 78 -20.95 -9.77 5.88
N GLN A 79 -20.79 -9.26 7.11
CA GLN A 79 -21.63 -9.63 8.25
C GLN A 79 -23.09 -9.21 8.09
N GLN A 80 -23.34 -7.97 7.66
CA GLN A 80 -24.70 -7.44 7.43
C GLN A 80 -25.44 -8.23 6.34
N GLU A 81 -24.76 -8.57 5.26
CA GLU A 81 -25.32 -9.31 4.14
C GLU A 81 -25.29 -10.84 4.32
N LYS A 82 -24.69 -11.33 5.42
CA LYS A 82 -24.46 -12.77 5.69
C LYS A 82 -23.77 -13.48 4.50
N LYS A 83 -22.74 -12.83 3.96
CA LYS A 83 -21.95 -13.30 2.81
C LYS A 83 -20.50 -13.48 3.20
N GLU A 84 -19.82 -14.34 2.46
CA GLU A 84 -18.36 -14.44 2.52
C GLU A 84 -17.71 -13.14 2.03
N ILE A 85 -16.53 -12.80 2.59
CA ILE A 85 -15.77 -11.61 2.19
C ILE A 85 -15.54 -11.57 0.67
N SER A 86 -15.22 -12.72 0.08
CA SER A 86 -15.00 -12.86 -1.36
C SER A 86 -16.25 -12.52 -2.18
N GLN A 87 -17.45 -12.84 -1.69
CA GLN A 87 -18.69 -12.49 -2.39
C GLN A 87 -18.94 -10.98 -2.40
N ILE A 88 -18.41 -10.26 -1.42
CA ILE A 88 -18.42 -8.79 -1.40
C ILE A 88 -17.34 -8.24 -2.33
N THR A 89 -16.11 -8.78 -2.29
CA THR A 89 -14.95 -8.14 -2.91
C THR A 89 -14.75 -8.48 -4.39
N ARG A 90 -15.03 -9.72 -4.81
CA ARG A 90 -14.79 -10.19 -6.17
C ARG A 90 -15.50 -9.38 -7.26
N PRO A 91 -16.77 -8.96 -7.09
CA PRO A 91 -17.43 -8.10 -8.07
C PRO A 91 -16.70 -6.77 -8.28
N TYR A 92 -16.29 -6.09 -7.21
CA TYR A 92 -15.57 -4.81 -7.30
C TYR A 92 -14.14 -4.98 -7.82
N GLU A 93 -13.47 -6.09 -7.47
CA GLU A 93 -12.17 -6.45 -8.06
C GLU A 93 -12.29 -6.61 -9.58
N LYS A 94 -13.31 -7.32 -10.06
CA LYS A 94 -13.57 -7.50 -11.50
C LYS A 94 -13.81 -6.15 -12.19
N ILE A 95 -14.68 -5.31 -11.62
CA ILE A 95 -14.99 -3.98 -12.14
C ILE A 95 -13.73 -3.11 -12.21
N PHE A 96 -12.90 -3.14 -11.16
CA PHE A 96 -11.63 -2.43 -11.15
C PHE A 96 -10.74 -2.80 -12.35
N PHE A 97 -10.58 -4.10 -12.64
CA PHE A 97 -9.81 -4.55 -13.81
C PHE A 97 -10.47 -4.18 -15.15
N GLU A 98 -11.80 -4.17 -15.23
CA GLU A 98 -12.52 -3.69 -16.42
C GLU A 98 -12.27 -2.20 -16.66
N ASP A 99 -12.26 -1.39 -15.61
CA ASP A 99 -12.02 0.04 -15.70
C ASP A 99 -10.56 0.35 -16.07
N LEU A 100 -9.59 -0.38 -15.51
CA LEU A 100 -8.18 -0.28 -15.96
C LEU A 100 -8.06 -0.59 -17.45
N LYS A 101 -8.75 -1.64 -17.93
CA LYS A 101 -8.75 -2.00 -19.35
C LYS A 101 -9.37 -0.90 -20.22
N LYS A 102 -10.50 -0.32 -19.81
CA LYS A 102 -11.15 0.80 -20.54
C LYS A 102 -10.24 2.03 -20.63
N LEU A 103 -9.42 2.27 -19.60
CA LEU A 103 -8.45 3.37 -19.57
C LEU A 103 -7.12 3.04 -20.28
N ASN A 104 -7.00 1.86 -20.90
CA ASN A 104 -5.77 1.38 -21.54
C ASN A 104 -4.55 1.36 -20.60
N ILE A 105 -4.79 1.10 -19.32
CA ILE A 105 -3.75 0.95 -18.30
C ILE A 105 -3.16 -0.46 -18.40
N GLU A 106 -1.84 -0.55 -18.45
CA GLU A 106 -1.14 -1.84 -18.43
C GLU A 106 -1.29 -2.56 -17.10
N LYS A 107 -1.42 -3.88 -17.16
CA LYS A 107 -1.49 -4.71 -15.96
C LYS A 107 -0.12 -4.81 -15.32
N ALA A 108 -0.08 -4.62 -14.00
CA ALA A 108 1.07 -5.00 -13.20
C ALA A 108 1.32 -6.52 -13.31
N GLU A 109 2.57 -6.93 -13.09
CA GLU A 109 2.98 -8.32 -13.20
C GLU A 109 2.33 -9.18 -12.10
N ARG A 110 1.97 -8.61 -10.95
CA ARG A 110 1.27 -9.30 -9.86
C ARG A 110 0.31 -8.42 -9.08
N TYR A 111 -0.79 -9.05 -8.65
CA TYR A 111 -1.82 -8.44 -7.80
C TYR A 111 -2.10 -9.27 -6.53
N PRO A 112 -1.21 -9.23 -5.52
CA PRO A 112 -1.39 -10.01 -4.29
C PRO A 112 -2.60 -9.49 -3.50
N ARG A 113 -3.47 -10.40 -3.05
CA ARG A 113 -4.59 -10.05 -2.15
C ARG A 113 -4.14 -10.06 -0.71
N ALA A 114 -4.68 -9.16 0.10
CA ALA A 114 -4.35 -9.11 1.52
C ALA A 114 -4.73 -10.42 2.25
N THR A 115 -5.88 -11.03 1.90
CA THR A 115 -6.31 -12.30 2.49
C THR A 115 -5.37 -13.48 2.18
N GLU A 116 -4.66 -13.45 1.06
CA GLU A 116 -3.73 -14.51 0.63
C GLU A 116 -2.39 -14.47 1.38
N HIS A 117 -2.09 -13.35 2.07
CA HIS A 117 -0.81 -13.12 2.74
C HIS A 117 -0.92 -12.95 4.27
N ILE A 118 -2.03 -13.41 4.87
CA ILE A 118 -2.25 -13.31 6.32
C ILE A 118 -1.13 -13.99 7.13
N LYS A 119 -0.63 -15.14 6.66
CA LYS A 119 0.43 -15.89 7.35
C LYS A 119 1.73 -15.09 7.41
N GLU A 120 2.09 -14.44 6.31
CA GLU A 120 3.27 -13.58 6.20
C GLU A 120 3.14 -12.33 7.06
N MET A 121 1.94 -11.72 7.11
CA MET A 121 1.67 -10.61 8.01
C MET A 121 1.84 -11.01 9.48
N ILE A 122 1.31 -12.16 9.91
CA ILE A 122 1.47 -12.68 11.27
C ILE A 122 2.96 -12.95 11.58
N SER A 123 3.70 -13.54 10.63
CA SER A 123 5.13 -13.80 10.77
C SER A 123 5.93 -12.49 10.96
N LEU A 124 5.65 -11.47 10.14
CA LEU A 124 6.30 -10.16 10.27
C LEU A 124 5.98 -9.49 11.62
N ILE A 125 4.72 -9.50 12.04
CA ILE A 125 4.30 -8.97 13.35
C ILE A 125 5.05 -9.68 14.47
N SER A 126 5.16 -11.01 14.42
CA SER A 126 5.89 -11.81 15.41
C SER A 126 7.36 -11.41 15.50
N VAL A 127 8.01 -11.15 14.35
CA VAL A 127 9.38 -10.64 14.31
C VAL A 127 9.49 -9.25 14.95
N LEU A 128 8.53 -8.36 14.68
CA LEU A 128 8.50 -7.00 15.25
C LEU A 128 8.31 -7.03 16.77
N VAL A 129 7.43 -7.91 17.28
CA VAL A 129 7.24 -8.13 18.72
C VAL A 129 8.52 -8.66 19.35
N LYS A 130 9.14 -9.70 18.78
CA LYS A 130 10.41 -10.27 19.28
C LYS A 130 11.54 -9.24 19.32
N LYS A 131 11.61 -8.36 18.31
CA LYS A 131 12.59 -7.25 18.27
C LYS A 131 12.17 -6.06 19.14
N GLY A 132 11.02 -6.11 19.81
CA GLY A 132 10.45 -5.06 20.66
C GLY A 132 10.04 -3.79 19.92
N PHE A 133 9.84 -3.86 18.60
CA PHE A 133 9.27 -2.79 17.75
C PHE A 133 7.74 -2.83 17.71
N ALA A 134 7.12 -3.88 18.25
CA ALA A 134 5.69 -3.96 18.49
C ALA A 134 5.40 -4.43 19.91
N TYR A 135 4.20 -4.14 20.42
CA TYR A 135 3.73 -4.54 21.75
C TYR A 135 2.22 -4.80 21.70
N GLN A 136 1.73 -5.62 22.63
CA GLN A 136 0.29 -5.86 22.78
C GLN A 136 -0.32 -4.79 23.68
N GLY A 137 -1.44 -4.21 23.24
CA GLY A 137 -2.26 -3.30 24.04
C GLY A 137 -3.24 -4.05 24.95
N GLU A 138 -3.92 -3.31 25.82
CA GLU A 138 -4.92 -3.86 26.76
C GLU A 138 -6.12 -4.49 26.03
N ASP A 139 -6.45 -3.96 24.85
CA ASP A 139 -7.47 -4.48 23.93
C ASP A 139 -7.04 -5.77 23.20
N LYS A 140 -5.88 -6.32 23.54
CA LYS A 140 -5.22 -7.47 22.90
C LYS A 140 -4.75 -7.23 21.46
N SER A 141 -4.91 -6.02 20.91
CA SER A 141 -4.37 -5.66 19.60
C SER A 141 -2.86 -5.46 19.65
N ILE A 142 -2.19 -5.67 18.52
CA ILE A 142 -0.73 -5.47 18.41
C ILE A 142 -0.46 -4.10 17.78
N TYR A 143 0.30 -3.26 18.49
CA TYR A 143 0.65 -1.90 18.11
C TYR A 143 2.13 -1.77 17.77
N PHE A 144 2.46 -0.93 16.78
CA PHE A 144 3.84 -0.59 16.44
C PHE A 144 4.39 0.50 17.37
N LYS A 145 5.54 0.26 17.98
CA LYS A 145 6.22 1.18 18.90
C LYS A 145 7.00 2.24 18.13
N ILE A 146 6.32 3.32 17.76
CA ILE A 146 6.88 4.46 17.01
C ILE A 146 8.16 5.01 17.67
N SER A 147 8.18 5.14 19.00
CA SER A 147 9.32 5.68 19.75
C SER A 147 10.62 4.90 19.56
N LYS A 148 10.55 3.61 19.21
CA LYS A 148 11.74 2.79 18.94
C LYS A 148 12.27 2.98 17.52
N PHE A 149 11.45 3.46 16.59
CA PHE A 149 11.85 3.69 15.21
C PHE A 149 12.35 5.13 15.01
N LYS A 150 13.67 5.32 15.16
CA LYS A 150 14.32 6.65 15.10
C LYS A 150 14.02 7.46 13.84
N ASN A 151 13.73 6.79 12.72
CA ASN A 151 13.45 7.41 11.43
C ASN A 151 11.94 7.63 11.17
N TYR A 152 11.08 7.44 12.18
CA TYR A 152 9.64 7.67 12.02
C TYR A 152 9.35 9.10 11.56
N GLY A 153 8.43 9.24 10.60
CA GLY A 153 8.04 10.54 10.08
C GLY A 153 9.01 11.20 9.10
N LYS A 154 10.13 10.53 8.74
CA LYS A 154 11.08 11.06 7.75
C LYS A 154 10.43 11.31 6.38
N LEU A 155 9.54 10.41 5.94
CA LEU A 155 8.86 10.51 4.64
C LEU A 155 7.80 11.62 4.59
N SER A 156 7.04 11.81 5.67
CA SER A 156 5.97 12.82 5.75
C SER A 156 6.42 14.16 6.32
N GLY A 157 7.71 14.30 6.65
CA GLY A 157 8.26 15.51 7.25
C GLY A 157 7.70 15.84 8.63
N LEU A 158 7.34 14.83 9.45
CA LEU A 158 6.62 15.04 10.72
C LEU A 158 7.36 15.96 11.70
N LYS A 159 8.70 16.08 11.65
CA LYS A 159 9.40 17.07 12.46
C LYS A 159 8.94 18.52 12.20
N LYS A 160 8.37 18.80 11.02
CA LYS A 160 7.81 20.10 10.63
C LYS A 160 6.29 20.20 10.86
N ARG A 161 5.59 19.09 11.06
CA ARG A 161 4.14 19.05 11.30
C ARG A 161 3.89 18.68 12.76
N GLN A 162 3.40 19.63 13.57
CA GLN A 162 2.94 19.36 14.93
C GLN A 162 1.73 18.42 14.88
N ILE A 163 1.97 17.12 14.81
CA ILE A 163 0.95 16.10 15.10
C ILE A 163 1.13 15.75 16.57
N PRO A 164 0.08 15.80 17.40
CA PRO A 164 0.15 15.30 18.76
C PRO A 164 0.61 13.85 18.71
N ALA A 165 1.82 13.58 19.21
CA ALA A 165 2.20 12.22 19.54
C ALA A 165 1.10 11.68 20.46
N CYS A 166 0.51 10.54 20.10
CA CYS A 166 -0.53 9.88 20.86
C CYS A 166 -0.20 9.98 22.36
N ARG A 167 -0.96 10.82 23.10
CA ARG A 167 -0.77 10.98 24.54
C ARG A 167 -0.90 9.57 25.10
N GLN A 168 0.11 9.14 25.85
CA GLN A 168 0.01 7.94 26.67
C GLN A 168 -1.20 8.15 27.59
N ALA A 169 -2.34 7.60 27.23
CA ALA A 169 -3.44 7.41 28.15
C ALA A 169 -2.95 6.36 29.15
N GLY A 170 -2.85 6.74 30.42
CA GLY A 170 -2.45 5.83 31.50
C GLY A 170 -1.36 6.40 32.41
N LYS A 171 -1.65 7.50 33.10
CA LYS A 171 -1.16 7.79 34.46
C LYS A 171 -2.16 8.68 35.21
N SER A 172 -3.14 8.04 35.84
CA SER A 172 -3.68 8.36 37.18
C SER A 172 -4.81 7.38 37.45
#